data_AF-A0A7S1DTT1-F1
#
_entry.id   AF-A0A7S1DTT1-F1
#
_cell.length_a   1.000
_cell.length_b   1.000
_cell.length_c   1.000
_cell.angle_alpha   90.00
_cell.angle_beta   90.00
_cell.angle_gamma   90.00
#
_symmetry.space_group_name_H-M   'P 1'
#
loop_
_entity.id
_entity.type
_entity.pdbx_description
1 polymer ?
#
loop_
_entity_poly.entity_id
_entity_poly.type
_entity_poly.pdbx_seq_one_letter_code
_entity_poly.pdbx_strand_id
1 'polypeptide(L)'
;RAVEEWFKIVDLNGDGRLSQREVVEVLKAQLPIDYRRLEAELPELWKTWDVNKDNIITHKELLEPNKGLLAYVKANFPRVDEDAIPDIRTDKHGWFNYFDYDKSGTLEQGEVVRALIKTFRLSEDHTRINSMREIVNAVWGVFDFDNSGSIEIDEFAQAGDGLADSIIASMGG
;
A
#
# COMPACT_ATOMS: atom_id res chain seq x y z
N ARG A 1 14.43 14.08 11.46
CA ARG A 1 13.65 13.16 12.32
C ARG A 1 12.68 12.32 11.50
N ALA A 2 11.57 12.84 10.96
CA ALA A 2 10.64 12.01 10.17
C ALA A 2 11.27 11.27 8.97
N VAL A 3 12.29 11.83 8.32
CA VAL A 3 12.97 11.17 7.19
C VAL A 3 13.92 10.05 7.60
N GLU A 4 14.61 10.19 8.73
CA GLU A 4 15.51 9.13 9.24
C GLU A 4 14.70 7.94 9.75
N GLU A 5 13.53 8.20 10.34
CA GLU A 5 12.58 7.15 10.70
C GLU A 5 12.01 6.49 9.46
N TRP A 6 11.58 7.27 8.45
CA TRP A 6 11.14 6.73 7.16
C TRP A 6 12.22 5.87 6.51
N PHE A 7 13.47 6.35 6.47
CA PHE A 7 14.60 5.63 5.90
C PHE A 7 14.81 4.28 6.60
N LYS A 8 14.77 4.25 7.94
CA LYS A 8 14.84 2.99 8.71
C LYS A 8 13.64 2.08 8.50
N ILE A 9 12.49 2.63 8.11
CA ILE A 9 11.28 1.86 7.80
C ILE A 9 11.39 1.20 6.42
N VAL A 10 12.05 1.88 5.46
CA VAL A 10 12.24 1.36 4.10
C VAL A 10 13.42 0.40 4.03
N ASP A 11 14.45 0.61 4.84
CA ASP A 11 15.62 -0.25 4.99
C ASP A 11 15.23 -1.55 5.72
N LEU A 12 14.53 -2.45 5.03
CA LEU A 12 13.98 -3.69 5.58
C LEU A 12 15.08 -4.66 6.02
N ASN A 13 16.24 -4.62 5.37
CA ASN A 13 17.37 -5.48 5.67
C ASN A 13 18.35 -4.85 6.69
N GLY A 14 18.21 -3.56 7.00
CA GLY A 14 19.02 -2.83 7.97
C GLY A 14 20.45 -2.53 7.54
N ASP A 15 20.74 -2.55 6.23
CA ASP A 15 22.07 -2.34 5.67
C ASP A 15 22.45 -0.86 5.54
N GLY A 16 21.54 0.05 5.89
CA GLY A 16 21.70 1.49 5.81
C GLY A 16 21.53 2.05 4.40
N ARG A 17 20.98 1.28 3.47
CA ARG A 17 20.80 1.61 2.06
C ARG A 17 19.42 1.14 1.60
N LEU A 18 18.88 1.79 0.56
CA LEU A 18 17.58 1.41 0.02
C LEU A 18 17.75 0.79 -1.36
N SER A 19 17.50 -0.50 -1.45
CA SER A 19 17.41 -1.19 -2.74
C SER A 19 16.12 -0.84 -3.47
N GLN A 20 16.10 -1.07 -4.78
CA GLN A 20 14.91 -0.88 -5.61
C GLN A 20 13.70 -1.65 -5.08
N ARG A 21 13.92 -2.85 -4.54
CA ARG A 21 12.87 -3.71 -4.03
C ARG A 21 12.26 -3.16 -2.74
N GLU A 22 13.10 -2.66 -1.84
CA GLU A 22 12.70 -2.03 -0.57
C GLU A 22 11.90 -0.75 -0.80
N VAL A 23 12.38 0.10 -1.72
CA VAL A 23 11.66 1.31 -2.11
C VAL A 23 10.32 0.95 -2.72
N VAL A 24 10.25 -0.01 -3.65
CA VAL A 24 8.98 -0.43 -4.27
C VAL A 24 8.01 -0.98 -3.24
N GLU A 25 8.45 -1.86 -2.34
CA GLU A 25 7.59 -2.41 -1.28
C GLU A 25 7.03 -1.30 -0.38
N VAL A 26 7.85 -0.32 0.02
CA VAL A 26 7.35 0.81 0.82
C VAL A 26 6.46 1.73 0.01
N LEU A 27 6.76 2.02 -1.25
CA LEU A 27 5.89 2.86 -2.08
C LEU A 27 4.54 2.14 -2.28
N LYS A 28 4.55 0.82 -2.51
CA LYS A 28 3.36 -0.05 -2.57
C LYS A 28 2.62 -0.17 -1.23
N ALA A 29 3.30 -0.01 -0.08
CA ALA A 29 2.69 -0.11 1.24
C ALA A 29 2.23 1.24 1.84
N GLN A 30 2.91 2.34 1.51
CA GLN A 30 2.65 3.68 2.05
C GLN A 30 1.89 4.61 1.10
N LEU A 31 1.98 4.44 -0.22
CA LEU A 31 1.38 5.39 -1.17
C LEU A 31 0.13 4.88 -1.91
N PRO A 32 -0.94 5.68 -2.04
CA PRO A 32 -2.15 5.36 -2.81
C PRO A 32 -1.87 5.49 -4.32
N ILE A 33 -1.01 4.63 -4.86
CA ILE A 33 -0.62 4.67 -6.27
C ILE A 33 -1.04 3.40 -6.96
N ASP A 34 -1.48 3.57 -8.20
CA ASP A 34 -1.45 2.52 -9.22
C ASP A 34 -0.03 1.97 -9.29
N TYR A 35 0.17 0.80 -8.68
CA TYR A 35 1.48 0.18 -8.57
C TYR A 35 1.97 -0.32 -9.93
N ARG A 36 1.07 -0.59 -10.89
CA ARG A 36 1.42 -1.00 -12.26
C ARG A 36 2.03 0.18 -12.99
N ARG A 37 1.42 1.35 -12.86
CA ARG A 37 1.98 2.59 -13.38
C ARG A 37 3.28 2.97 -12.66
N LEU A 38 3.35 2.80 -11.34
CA LEU A 38 4.59 3.00 -10.61
C LEU A 38 5.69 2.07 -11.14
N GLU A 39 5.43 0.78 -11.29
CA GLU A 39 6.41 -0.18 -11.82
C GLU A 39 6.84 0.13 -13.25
N ALA A 40 5.93 0.66 -14.08
CA ALA A 40 6.25 1.11 -15.44
C ALA A 40 7.13 2.38 -15.46
N GLU A 41 6.89 3.33 -14.55
CA GLU A 41 7.65 4.59 -14.45
C GLU A 41 8.92 4.44 -13.58
N LEU A 42 8.98 3.39 -12.75
CA LEU A 42 10.05 3.13 -11.80
C LEU A 42 11.44 3.13 -12.43
N PRO A 43 11.69 2.52 -13.62
CA PRO A 43 13.04 2.49 -14.20
C PRO A 43 13.55 3.89 -14.55
N GLU A 44 12.66 4.79 -14.99
CA GLU A 44 13.02 6.17 -15.33
C GLU A 44 13.14 7.04 -14.08
N LEU A 45 12.23 6.88 -13.12
CA LEU A 45 12.31 7.53 -11.80
C LEU A 45 13.56 7.12 -11.03
N TRP A 46 13.90 5.83 -11.05
CA TRP A 46 15.07 5.28 -10.38
C TRP A 46 16.36 5.92 -10.90
N LYS A 47 16.49 6.12 -12.22
CA LYS A 47 17.66 6.83 -12.81
C LYS A 47 17.78 8.29 -12.36
N THR A 48 16.67 8.91 -11.94
CA THR A 48 16.69 10.28 -11.42
C THR A 48 17.03 10.33 -9.94
N TRP A 49 16.69 9.28 -9.19
CA TRP A 49 16.93 9.16 -7.75
C TRP A 49 18.33 8.63 -7.45
N ASP A 50 18.77 7.61 -8.18
CA ASP A 50 20.11 7.02 -8.13
C ASP A 50 21.08 7.81 -9.00
N VAL A 51 21.55 8.94 -8.46
CA VAL A 51 22.44 9.87 -9.15
C VAL A 51 23.80 9.23 -9.45
N ASN A 52 24.28 8.39 -8.54
CA ASN A 52 25.59 7.78 -8.63
C ASN A 52 25.59 6.46 -9.46
N LYS A 53 24.41 5.90 -9.73
CA LYS A 53 24.14 4.68 -10.54
C LYS A 53 24.69 3.40 -9.90
N ASP A 54 24.76 3.33 -8.58
CA ASP A 54 25.16 2.14 -7.85
C ASP A 54 24.00 1.16 -7.64
N ASN A 55 22.80 1.48 -8.15
CA ASN A 55 21.53 0.80 -7.94
C ASN A 55 21.04 0.82 -6.50
N ILE A 56 21.50 1.78 -5.70
CA ILE A 56 21.14 1.92 -4.30
C ILE A 56 20.81 3.38 -4.00
N ILE A 57 19.73 3.63 -3.26
CA ILE A 57 19.42 4.99 -2.82
C ILE A 57 20.01 5.19 -1.43
N THR A 58 21.02 6.04 -1.35
CA THR A 58 21.58 6.49 -0.07
C THR A 58 20.72 7.59 0.56
N HIS A 59 20.89 7.83 1.85
CA HIS A 59 20.18 8.91 2.56
C HIS A 59 20.37 10.29 1.91
N LYS A 60 21.52 10.52 1.27
CA LYS A 60 21.80 11.77 0.55
C LYS A 60 20.98 11.90 -0.74
N GLU A 61 20.90 10.82 -1.52
CA GLU A 61 20.11 10.76 -2.76
C GLU A 61 18.60 10.83 -2.50
N LEU A 62 18.15 10.20 -1.42
CA LEU A 62 16.77 10.27 -0.97
C LEU A 62 16.33 11.70 -0.62
N LEU A 63 17.21 12.44 0.05
CA LEU A 63 16.98 13.80 0.53
C LEU A 63 17.22 14.88 -0.51
N GLU A 64 17.61 14.53 -1.74
CA GLU A 64 17.89 15.51 -2.78
C GLU A 64 16.65 16.40 -3.00
N PRO A 65 16.73 17.73 -2.74
CA PRO A 65 15.55 18.58 -2.62
C PRO A 65 14.68 18.67 -3.87
N ASN A 66 15.28 18.49 -5.06
CA ASN A 66 14.62 18.71 -6.35
C ASN A 66 14.40 17.43 -7.15
N LYS A 67 15.07 16.34 -6.78
CA LYS A 67 15.11 15.09 -7.57
C LYS A 67 15.05 13.85 -6.70
N GLY A 68 15.18 13.97 -5.38
CA GLY A 68 15.18 12.83 -4.48
C GLY A 68 13.79 12.22 -4.37
N LEU A 69 13.78 10.94 -3.96
CA LEU A 69 12.58 10.18 -3.69
C LEU A 69 11.61 10.91 -2.77
N LEU A 70 12.11 11.60 -1.73
CA LEU A 70 11.26 12.33 -0.81
C LEU A 70 10.55 13.53 -1.46
N ALA A 71 11.23 14.23 -2.38
CA ALA A 71 10.64 15.34 -3.11
C ALA A 71 9.55 14.85 -4.07
N TYR A 72 9.80 13.73 -4.76
CA TYR A 72 8.80 13.07 -5.59
C TYR A 72 7.58 12.64 -4.77
N VAL A 73 7.80 12.03 -3.60
CA VAL A 73 6.72 11.59 -2.73
C VAL A 73 5.89 12.78 -2.22
N LYS A 74 6.52 13.86 -1.79
CA LYS A 74 5.79 15.06 -1.35
C LYS A 74 5.04 15.78 -2.46
N ALA A 75 5.59 15.80 -3.67
CA ALA A 75 5.00 16.51 -4.81
C ALA A 75 3.83 15.75 -5.43
N ASN A 76 3.91 14.42 -5.47
CA ASN A 76 2.86 13.58 -6.07
C ASN A 76 1.83 13.08 -5.04
N PHE A 77 2.11 13.17 -3.75
CA PHE A 77 1.22 12.66 -2.70
C PHE A 77 0.96 13.72 -1.62
N PRO A 78 -0.09 14.56 -1.76
CA PRO A 78 -0.68 15.21 -0.61
C PRO A 78 -1.15 14.15 0.39
N ARG A 79 -1.06 14.43 1.70
CA ARG A 79 -1.60 13.55 2.74
C ARG A 79 -3.04 13.22 2.39
N VAL A 80 -3.35 11.92 2.26
CA VAL A 80 -4.72 11.47 2.03
C VAL A 80 -5.50 11.79 3.29
N ASP A 81 -6.56 12.61 3.17
CA ASP A 81 -7.47 12.88 4.27
C ASP A 81 -8.14 11.57 4.69
N GLU A 82 -7.78 11.08 5.88
CA GLU A 82 -8.32 9.84 6.46
C GLU A 82 -9.84 9.91 6.69
N ASP A 83 -10.39 11.13 6.74
CA ASP A 83 -11.83 11.41 6.88
C ASP A 83 -12.64 11.18 5.59
N ALA A 84 -11.99 10.92 4.46
CA ALA A 84 -12.66 10.68 3.17
C ALA A 84 -12.93 9.19 2.86
N ILE A 85 -12.53 8.26 3.75
CA ILE A 85 -12.75 6.83 3.54
C ILE A 85 -14.26 6.54 3.68
N PRO A 86 -14.94 6.01 2.64
CA PRO A 86 -16.34 5.64 2.72
C PRO A 86 -16.57 4.56 3.79
N ASP A 87 -17.68 4.60 4.52
CA ASP A 87 -17.97 3.56 5.51
C ASP A 87 -18.47 2.29 4.81
N ILE A 88 -17.67 1.22 4.88
CA ILE A 88 -17.96 -0.11 4.31
C ILE A 88 -19.31 -0.68 4.74
N ARG A 89 -19.83 -0.31 5.93
CA ARG A 89 -21.14 -0.75 6.42
C ARG A 89 -22.30 -0.12 5.66
N THR A 90 -22.08 1.10 5.15
CA THR A 90 -23.11 1.88 4.45
C THR A 90 -22.94 1.81 2.94
N ASP A 91 -21.70 1.73 2.47
CA ASP A 91 -21.36 1.77 1.06
C ASP A 91 -20.14 0.86 0.75
N LYS A 92 -20.43 -0.42 0.57
CA LYS A 92 -19.42 -1.43 0.20
C LYS A 92 -18.77 -1.10 -1.15
N HIS A 93 -19.55 -0.65 -2.13
CA HIS A 93 -19.05 -0.32 -3.46
C HIS A 93 -18.19 0.96 -3.45
N GLY A 94 -18.60 1.97 -2.69
CA GLY A 94 -17.82 3.18 -2.48
C GLY A 94 -16.48 2.90 -1.80
N TRP A 95 -16.49 2.05 -0.75
CA TRP A 95 -15.25 1.60 -0.11
C TRP A 95 -14.36 0.84 -1.10
N PHE A 96 -14.92 -0.12 -1.85
CA PHE A 96 -14.18 -0.89 -2.84
C PHE A 96 -13.53 0.02 -3.89
N ASN A 97 -14.32 0.88 -4.54
CA ASN A 97 -13.83 1.82 -5.55
C ASN A 97 -12.84 2.86 -5.00
N TYR A 98 -12.89 3.15 -3.69
CA TYR A 98 -11.94 4.04 -3.05
C TYR A 98 -10.56 3.38 -2.86
N PHE A 99 -10.55 2.07 -2.64
CA PHE A 99 -9.33 1.29 -2.40
C PHE A 99 -8.78 0.57 -3.64
N ASP A 100 -9.60 0.43 -4.70
CA ASP A 100 -9.17 0.06 -6.06
C ASP A 100 -8.45 1.25 -6.69
N TYR A 101 -7.16 1.39 -6.36
CA TYR A 101 -6.36 2.55 -6.75
C TYR A 101 -6.00 2.53 -8.22
N ASP A 102 -5.78 1.34 -8.77
CA ASP A 102 -5.46 1.16 -10.19
C ASP A 102 -6.71 1.13 -11.09
N LYS A 103 -7.91 1.16 -10.47
CA LYS A 103 -9.21 1.09 -11.15
C LYS A 103 -9.30 -0.12 -12.06
N SER A 104 -8.67 -1.21 -11.66
CA SER A 104 -8.75 -2.48 -12.38
C SER A 104 -10.13 -3.11 -12.28
N GLY A 105 -10.95 -2.67 -11.31
CA GLY A 105 -12.23 -3.28 -10.99
C GLY A 105 -12.08 -4.50 -10.08
N THR A 106 -10.86 -4.82 -9.64
CA THR A 106 -10.56 -5.86 -8.65
C THR A 106 -9.68 -5.29 -7.54
N LEU A 107 -9.77 -5.87 -6.34
CA LEU A 107 -8.90 -5.50 -5.22
C LEU A 107 -7.79 -6.51 -5.08
N GLU A 108 -6.56 -6.04 -5.21
CA GLU A 108 -5.40 -6.88 -5.02
C GLU A 108 -5.01 -6.99 -3.55
N GLN A 109 -4.17 -7.98 -3.22
CA GLN A 109 -3.75 -8.24 -1.85
C GLN A 109 -3.14 -7.02 -1.16
N GLY A 110 -2.34 -6.23 -1.88
CA GLY A 110 -1.76 -5.00 -1.35
C GLY A 110 -2.82 -3.94 -1.03
N GLU A 111 -3.86 -3.84 -1.86
CA GLU A 111 -4.95 -2.88 -1.70
C GLU A 111 -5.83 -3.26 -0.52
N VAL A 112 -6.18 -4.55 -0.38
CA VAL A 112 -6.95 -5.06 0.77
C VAL A 112 -6.19 -4.86 2.09
N VAL A 113 -4.91 -5.25 2.16
CA VAL A 113 -4.10 -5.07 3.39
C VAL A 113 -4.11 -3.60 3.80
N ARG A 114 -3.88 -2.70 2.85
CA ARG A 114 -3.89 -1.26 3.11
C ARG A 114 -5.26 -0.74 3.51
N ALA A 115 -6.30 -1.22 2.85
CA ALA A 115 -7.67 -0.84 3.14
C ALA A 115 -8.06 -1.25 4.56
N LEU A 116 -7.65 -2.44 5.00
CA LEU A 116 -7.80 -2.90 6.39
C LEU A 116 -6.99 -2.04 7.36
N ILE A 117 -5.72 -1.77 7.09
CA ILE A 117 -4.88 -0.92 7.95
C ILE A 117 -5.51 0.46 8.14
N LYS A 118 -6.02 1.07 7.07
CA LYS A 118 -6.69 2.37 7.13
C LYS A 118 -8.05 2.30 7.82
N THR A 119 -8.85 1.28 7.51
CA THR A 119 -10.19 1.09 8.10
C THR A 119 -10.12 0.85 9.61
N PHE A 120 -9.13 0.07 10.06
CA PHE A 120 -8.88 -0.20 11.48
C PHE A 120 -7.95 0.83 12.16
N ARG A 121 -7.54 1.89 11.45
CA ARG A 121 -6.60 2.93 11.92
C ARG A 121 -5.34 2.35 12.56
N LEU A 122 -4.81 1.30 11.95
CA LEU A 122 -3.58 0.61 12.37
C LEU A 122 -2.31 1.24 11.78
N SER A 123 -2.43 2.43 11.17
CA SER A 123 -1.40 3.09 10.38
C SER A 123 -0.13 3.46 11.14
N GLU A 124 -0.16 3.46 12.47
CA GLU A 124 0.99 3.85 13.32
C GLU A 124 1.76 2.65 13.92
N ASP A 125 1.26 1.41 13.85
CA ASP A 125 1.86 0.24 14.50
C ASP A 125 2.29 -0.83 13.49
N HIS A 126 3.60 -0.86 13.20
CA HIS A 126 4.20 -1.75 12.18
C HIS A 126 4.08 -3.24 12.51
N THR A 127 4.04 -3.61 13.79
CA THR A 127 3.83 -5.02 14.17
C THR A 127 2.43 -5.45 13.74
N ARG A 128 1.45 -4.56 13.88
CA ARG A 128 0.07 -4.82 13.44
C ARG A 128 -0.07 -4.84 11.91
N ILE A 129 0.68 -4.01 11.19
CA ILE A 129 0.70 -4.02 9.72
C ILE A 129 1.20 -5.37 9.19
N ASN A 130 2.33 -5.87 9.71
CA ASN A 130 2.86 -7.17 9.29
C ASN A 130 1.94 -8.31 9.69
N SER A 131 1.39 -8.29 10.91
CA SER A 131 0.38 -9.28 11.30
C SER A 131 -0.85 -9.24 10.41
N MET A 132 -1.31 -8.06 9.98
CA MET A 132 -2.45 -7.94 9.06
C MET A 132 -2.11 -8.53 7.69
N ARG A 133 -0.90 -8.28 7.16
CA ARG A 133 -0.45 -8.87 5.89
C ARG A 133 -0.44 -10.40 5.97
N GLU A 134 0.06 -10.97 7.06
CA GLU A 134 0.07 -12.42 7.29
C GLU A 134 -1.34 -13.00 7.42
N ILE A 135 -2.24 -12.33 8.15
CA ILE A 135 -3.64 -12.74 8.28
C ILE A 135 -4.31 -12.73 6.91
N VAL A 136 -4.20 -11.62 6.17
CA VAL A 136 -4.79 -11.47 4.83
C VAL A 136 -4.25 -12.54 3.89
N ASN A 137 -2.94 -12.83 3.93
CA ASN A 137 -2.34 -13.88 3.12
C ASN A 137 -2.88 -15.28 3.48
N ALA A 138 -3.07 -15.56 4.78
CA ALA A 138 -3.62 -16.84 5.24
C ALA A 138 -5.09 -17.04 4.86
N VAL A 139 -5.88 -15.96 4.82
CA VAL A 139 -7.31 -16.01 4.46
C VAL A 139 -7.58 -15.67 3.00
N TRP A 140 -6.55 -15.30 2.21
CA TRP A 140 -6.70 -14.83 0.84
C TRP A 140 -7.45 -15.83 -0.04
N GLY A 141 -7.01 -17.10 -0.01
CA GLY A 141 -7.63 -18.18 -0.78
C GLY A 141 -9.01 -18.63 -0.27
N VAL A 142 -9.54 -18.01 0.79
CA VAL A 142 -10.94 -18.21 1.23
C VAL A 142 -11.88 -17.25 0.49
N PHE A 143 -11.39 -16.06 0.12
CA PHE A 143 -12.18 -15.01 -0.51
C PHE A 143 -11.96 -14.91 -2.02
N ASP A 144 -10.78 -15.29 -2.50
CA ASP A 144 -10.44 -15.46 -3.91
C ASP A 144 -10.99 -16.81 -4.39
N PHE A 145 -12.28 -16.86 -4.74
CA PHE A 145 -13.01 -18.10 -5.02
C PHE A 145 -12.59 -18.71 -6.36
N ASP A 146 -12.24 -17.84 -7.31
CA ASP A 146 -11.82 -18.24 -8.65
C ASP A 146 -10.30 -18.40 -8.77
N ASN A 147 -9.54 -18.08 -7.71
CA ASN A 147 -8.08 -18.13 -7.66
C ASN A 147 -7.44 -17.21 -8.73
N SER A 148 -8.11 -16.12 -9.08
CA SER A 148 -7.62 -15.11 -10.02
C SER A 148 -6.42 -14.34 -9.48
N GLY A 149 -6.20 -14.37 -8.16
CA GLY A 149 -5.17 -13.59 -7.47
C GLY A 149 -5.63 -12.17 -7.12
N SER A 150 -6.91 -11.84 -7.33
CA SER A 150 -7.52 -10.56 -6.98
C SER A 150 -8.96 -10.79 -6.52
N ILE A 151 -9.51 -9.89 -5.69
CA ILE A 151 -10.88 -10.00 -5.21
C ILE A 151 -11.79 -9.11 -6.05
N GLU A 152 -12.74 -9.70 -6.74
CA GLU A 152 -13.70 -8.98 -7.56
C GLU A 152 -14.79 -8.34 -6.69
N ILE A 153 -15.49 -7.33 -7.20
CA ILE A 153 -16.56 -6.66 -6.43
C ILE A 153 -17.67 -7.63 -6.01
N ASP A 154 -17.97 -8.63 -6.84
CA ASP A 154 -18.98 -9.64 -6.56
C ASP A 154 -18.52 -10.57 -5.42
N GLU A 155 -17.25 -10.97 -5.40
CA GLU A 155 -16.64 -11.75 -4.31
C GLU A 155 -16.53 -10.93 -3.01
N PHE A 156 -16.18 -9.64 -3.14
CA PHE A 156 -16.11 -8.72 -2.02
C PHE A 156 -17.47 -8.49 -1.36
N ALA A 157 -18.50 -8.24 -2.18
CA ALA A 157 -19.85 -7.92 -1.73
C ALA A 157 -20.75 -9.16 -1.52
N GLN A 158 -20.21 -10.37 -1.77
CA GLN A 158 -20.89 -11.64 -1.55
C GLN A 158 -21.53 -11.69 -0.17
N ALA A 159 -22.84 -11.94 -0.12
CA ALA A 159 -23.57 -11.95 1.14
C ALA A 159 -23.20 -13.19 1.98
N GLY A 160 -22.80 -12.97 3.23
CA GLY A 160 -22.54 -14.02 4.23
C GLY A 160 -21.09 -14.54 4.25
N ASP A 161 -20.43 -14.63 3.09
CA ASP A 161 -19.07 -15.17 2.96
C ASP A 161 -18.08 -14.18 2.31
N GLY A 162 -18.54 -12.99 1.93
CA GLY A 162 -17.70 -11.98 1.29
C GLY A 162 -16.72 -11.32 2.25
N LEU A 163 -15.62 -10.82 1.68
CA LEU A 163 -14.61 -10.07 2.43
C LEU A 163 -15.23 -8.86 3.15
N ALA A 164 -16.20 -8.17 2.54
CA ALA A 164 -16.85 -7.02 3.16
C ALA A 164 -17.59 -7.39 4.46
N ASP A 165 -18.30 -8.51 4.49
CA ASP A 165 -19.03 -8.94 5.68
C ASP A 165 -18.07 -9.37 6.80
N SER A 166 -16.96 -10.02 6.44
CA SER A 166 -15.89 -10.38 7.39
C SER A 166 -15.24 -9.14 8.03
N ILE A 167 -15.02 -8.09 7.24
CA ILE A 167 -14.51 -6.80 7.73
C ILE A 167 -15.54 -6.15 8.66
N ILE A 168 -16.80 -6.06 8.24
CA ILE A 168 -17.89 -5.46 9.03
C ILE A 168 -18.06 -6.19 10.37
N ALA A 169 -18.02 -7.52 10.36
CA ALA A 169 -18.09 -8.35 11.56
C ALA A 169 -16.92 -8.06 12.52
N SER A 170 -15.71 -7.93 11.99
CA SER A 170 -14.51 -7.62 12.77
C SER A 170 -14.50 -6.19 13.34
N MET A 171 -15.24 -5.25 12.73
CA MET A 171 -15.38 -3.87 13.23
C MET A 171 -16.49 -3.70 14.29
N GLY A 172 -17.42 -4.66 14.39
CA GLY A 172 -18.59 -4.60 15.27
C GLY A 172 -18.47 -5.39 16.58
N GLY A 173 -17.37 -6.12 16.75
CA GLY A 173 -17.05 -6.90 17.95
C GLY A 173 -16.31 -6.12 19.02
#